data_AF-A0A7J3JB84-F1
#
_entry.id   AF-A0A7J3JB84-F1
#
_cell.length_a   1.000
_cell.length_b   1.000
_cell.length_c   1.000
_cell.angle_alpha   90.00
_cell.angle_beta   90.00
_cell.angle_gamma   90.00
#
_symmetry.space_group_name_H-M   'P 1'
#
loop_
_entity.id
_entity.type
_entity.pdbx_description
1 polymer ?
#
loop_
_entity_poly.entity_id
_entity_poly.type
_entity_poly.pdbx_seq_one_letter_code
_entity_poly.pdbx_strand_id
1 'polypeptide(L)'
;MKEIQSQIKTLTAGDLVCVEWCDASIGKSLSNGLGGIDVPVKSWGVFIGVLGKRREHVVLAQNAFRYSDGLYDIDYTAVPLPWATGATLIEKAHVGAEEAKVLLNSFTINQKTKSEKTTFNRSRCSQRRLRNH
;
A
#
# COMPACT_ATOMS: atom_id res chain seq x y z
N MET A 1 -1.59 9.32 -18.65
CA MET A 1 -1.70 9.97 -17.32
C MET A 1 -3.09 10.53 -17.01
N LYS A 2 -3.78 11.27 -17.90
CA LYS A 2 -5.12 11.81 -17.57
C LYS A 2 -6.16 10.72 -17.29
N GLU A 3 -6.07 9.59 -17.99
CA GLU A 3 -7.00 8.48 -17.89
C GLU A 3 -6.95 7.74 -16.54
N ILE A 4 -5.75 7.46 -16.02
CA ILE A 4 -5.60 6.82 -14.70
C ILE A 4 -6.10 7.73 -13.57
N GLN A 5 -5.86 9.04 -13.68
CA GLN A 5 -6.42 9.99 -12.72
C GLN A 5 -7.94 10.02 -12.75
N SER A 6 -8.57 9.91 -13.93
CA SER A 6 -10.03 9.78 -13.99
C SER A 6 -10.53 8.47 -13.40
N GLN A 7 -9.86 7.34 -13.67
CA GLN A 7 -10.22 6.04 -13.07
C GLN A 7 -10.17 6.12 -11.54
N ILE A 8 -9.07 6.63 -10.99
CA ILE A 8 -8.89 6.73 -9.53
C ILE A 8 -9.91 7.68 -8.89
N LYS A 9 -10.28 8.78 -9.56
CA LYS A 9 -11.31 9.71 -9.07
C LYS A 9 -12.71 9.08 -8.96
N THR A 10 -12.97 7.99 -9.68
CA THR A 10 -14.24 7.26 -9.56
C THR A 10 -14.27 6.29 -8.39
N LEU A 11 -13.13 5.99 -7.79
CA LEU A 11 -13.01 5.06 -6.67
C LEU A 11 -13.40 5.75 -5.37
N THR A 12 -14.06 5.00 -4.50
CA THR A 12 -14.45 5.43 -3.16
C THR A 12 -13.72 4.61 -2.12
N ALA A 13 -13.36 5.24 -0.99
CA ALA A 13 -12.73 4.52 0.11
C ALA A 13 -13.62 3.35 0.55
N GLY A 14 -13.04 2.15 0.59
CA GLY A 14 -13.74 0.90 0.88
C GLY A 14 -14.00 0.01 -0.35
N ASP A 15 -13.80 0.52 -1.57
CA ASP A 15 -13.87 -0.28 -2.79
C ASP A 15 -12.72 -1.30 -2.87
N LEU A 16 -13.00 -2.53 -3.30
CA LEU A 16 -11.96 -3.50 -3.65
C LEU A 16 -11.50 -3.25 -5.08
N VAL A 17 -10.20 -3.04 -5.26
CA VAL A 17 -9.63 -2.64 -6.56
C VAL A 17 -8.39 -3.45 -6.90
N CYS A 18 -8.09 -3.50 -8.19
CA CYS A 18 -6.80 -3.91 -8.74
C CYS A 18 -6.12 -2.68 -9.34
N VAL A 19 -4.93 -2.34 -8.87
CA VAL A 19 -4.09 -1.29 -9.42
C VAL A 19 -2.94 -1.93 -10.17
N GLU A 20 -2.80 -1.59 -11.44
CA GLU A 20 -1.69 -1.97 -12.29
C GLU A 20 -0.65 -0.85 -12.29
N TRP A 21 0.62 -1.18 -12.13
CA TRP A 21 1.70 -0.20 -12.05
C TRP A 21 3.05 -0.81 -12.43
N CYS A 22 4.03 0.05 -12.72
CA CYS A 22 5.39 -0.38 -13.02
C CYS A 22 6.30 -0.19 -11.80
N ASP A 23 6.87 -1.29 -11.28
CA ASP A 23 7.83 -1.28 -10.19
C ASP A 23 9.26 -1.26 -10.72
N ALA A 24 9.96 -0.16 -10.43
CA ALA A 24 11.36 0.03 -10.80
C ALA A 24 12.36 -0.61 -9.81
N SER A 25 11.89 -1.16 -8.69
CA SER A 25 12.75 -1.69 -7.62
C SER A 25 13.09 -3.17 -7.80
N ILE A 26 12.13 -3.96 -8.26
CA ILE A 26 12.31 -5.40 -8.52
C ILE A 26 13.11 -5.65 -9.81
N GLY A 27 12.91 -4.84 -10.85
CA GLY A 27 13.60 -5.02 -12.13
C GLY A 27 15.12 -4.99 -12.02
N LYS A 28 15.67 -4.18 -11.11
CA LYS A 28 17.11 -4.14 -10.81
C LYS A 28 17.70 -5.47 -10.35
N SER A 29 16.90 -6.34 -9.72
CA SER A 29 17.38 -7.64 -9.22
C SER A 29 17.38 -8.74 -10.28
N LEU A 30 16.60 -8.58 -11.36
CA LEU A 30 16.39 -9.57 -12.41
C LEU A 30 17.09 -9.20 -13.72
N SER A 31 17.20 -7.91 -14.04
CA SER A 31 18.00 -7.44 -15.16
C SER A 31 19.44 -7.35 -14.70
N ASN A 32 20.33 -8.22 -15.20
CA ASN A 32 21.78 -8.14 -15.02
C ASN A 32 22.38 -6.88 -15.70
N GLY A 33 21.91 -5.68 -15.33
CA GLY A 33 22.35 -4.40 -15.88
C GLY A 33 21.83 -4.07 -17.29
N LEU A 34 20.97 -4.89 -17.90
CA LEU A 34 20.41 -4.62 -19.24
C LEU A 34 19.07 -3.88 -19.12
N GLY A 35 19.07 -2.63 -19.59
CA GLY A 35 18.05 -1.62 -19.36
C GLY A 35 16.61 -2.06 -19.66
N GLY A 36 15.80 -2.03 -18.62
CA GLY A 36 14.37 -2.36 -18.63
C GLY A 36 13.92 -2.58 -17.19
N ILE A 37 13.96 -1.52 -16.38
CA ILE A 37 13.84 -1.59 -14.92
C ILE A 37 12.37 -1.71 -14.47
N ASP A 38 11.42 -1.33 -15.33
CA ASP A 38 10.00 -1.26 -15.02
C ASP A 38 9.34 -2.64 -15.12
N VAL A 39 9.08 -3.26 -13.96
CA VAL A 39 8.38 -4.54 -13.87
C VAL A 39 6.88 -4.29 -13.75
N PRO A 40 6.03 -4.84 -14.63
CA PRO A 40 4.59 -4.71 -14.49
C PRO A 40 4.11 -5.48 -13.25
N VAL A 41 3.43 -4.78 -12.36
CA VAL A 41 2.87 -5.30 -11.10
C VAL A 41 1.37 -5.06 -11.09
N LYS A 42 0.64 -6.03 -10.53
CA LYS A 42 -0.76 -5.87 -10.15
C LYS A 42 -0.87 -5.97 -8.64
N SER A 43 -1.51 -4.99 -8.03
CA SER A 43 -1.75 -4.95 -6.59
C SER A 43 -3.26 -4.91 -6.35
N TRP A 44 -3.76 -5.89 -5.62
CA TRP A 44 -5.15 -5.97 -5.20
C TRP A 44 -5.29 -5.48 -3.77
N GLY A 45 -6.36 -4.76 -3.47
CA GLY A 45 -6.65 -4.35 -2.10
C GLY A 45 -7.82 -3.40 -1.99
N VAL A 46 -8.21 -3.11 -0.75
CA VAL A 46 -9.23 -2.12 -0.43
C VAL A 46 -8.64 -0.74 -0.64
N PHE A 47 -9.23 0.05 -1.53
CA PHE A 47 -8.85 1.43 -1.77
C PHE A 47 -9.16 2.28 -0.55
N ILE A 48 -8.13 2.95 -0.02
CA ILE A 48 -8.25 3.81 1.16
C ILE A 48 -8.26 5.28 0.75
N GLY A 49 -7.55 5.62 -0.31
CA GLY A 49 -7.51 6.96 -0.86
C GLY A 49 -6.21 7.26 -1.61
N VAL A 50 -6.12 8.50 -2.09
CA VAL A 50 -4.89 9.06 -2.66
C VAL A 50 -4.28 10.03 -1.65
N LEU A 51 -3.04 9.77 -1.23
CA LEU A 51 -2.37 10.53 -0.18
C LEU A 51 -0.99 11.03 -0.61
N GLY A 52 -0.60 12.21 -0.11
CA GLY A 52 0.75 12.76 -0.24
C GLY A 52 0.79 14.21 -0.72
N LYS A 53 1.73 15.01 -0.19
CA LYS A 53 1.89 16.44 -0.53
C LYS A 53 2.85 16.70 -1.69
N ARG A 54 3.98 15.96 -1.71
CA ARG A 54 5.02 16.11 -2.76
C ARG A 54 4.77 15.18 -3.95
N ARG A 55 4.31 13.96 -3.67
CA ARG A 55 3.90 12.96 -4.64
C ARG A 55 2.69 12.24 -4.11
N GLU A 56 1.67 12.13 -4.94
CA GLU A 56 0.45 11.40 -4.64
C GLU A 56 0.71 9.90 -4.77
N HIS A 57 0.16 9.14 -3.84
CA HIS A 57 0.22 7.68 -3.81
C HIS A 57 -1.20 7.14 -3.65
N VAL A 58 -1.54 6.13 -4.44
CA VAL A 58 -2.72 5.31 -4.24
C VAL A 58 -2.44 4.36 -3.09
N VAL A 59 -3.25 4.42 -2.04
CA VAL A 59 -3.08 3.60 -0.83
C VAL A 59 -4.12 2.50 -0.80
N LEU A 60 -3.64 1.26 -0.70
CA LEU A 60 -4.45 0.05 -0.63
C LEU A 60 -4.18 -0.65 0.70
N ALA A 61 -5.23 -1.10 1.40
CA ALA A 61 -5.11 -2.09 2.47
C ALA A 61 -5.21 -3.49 1.86
N GLN A 62 -4.28 -4.38 2.17
CA GLN A 62 -4.19 -5.69 1.50
C GLN A 62 -4.36 -6.85 2.47
N ASN A 63 -3.49 -6.94 3.48
CA ASN A 63 -3.52 -8.04 4.43
C ASN A 63 -3.97 -7.50 5.78
N ALA A 64 -4.92 -8.18 6.41
CA ALA A 64 -5.25 -7.98 7.82
C ALA A 64 -4.74 -9.21 8.60
N PHE A 65 -3.73 -9.01 9.43
CA PHE A 65 -3.20 -10.05 10.30
C PHE A 65 -3.86 -9.97 11.67
N ARG A 66 -4.33 -11.12 12.15
CA ARG A 66 -4.74 -11.32 13.54
C ARG A 66 -3.74 -12.26 14.19
N TYR A 67 -2.86 -11.72 15.03
CA TYR A 67 -1.83 -12.50 15.71
C TYR A 67 -2.36 -13.15 16.99
N SER A 68 -3.13 -12.39 17.77
CA SER A 68 -3.76 -12.84 19.02
C SER A 68 -4.91 -11.90 19.38
N ASP A 69 -5.67 -12.22 20.43
CA ASP A 69 -6.74 -11.35 20.89
C ASP A 69 -6.22 -9.97 21.29
N GLY A 70 -6.68 -8.95 20.58
CA GLY A 70 -6.26 -7.56 20.76
C GLY A 70 -5.01 -7.15 19.96
N LEU A 71 -4.33 -8.07 19.27
CA LEU A 71 -3.17 -7.77 18.44
C LEU A 71 -3.46 -8.01 16.95
N TYR A 72 -3.62 -6.91 16.23
CA TYR A 72 -3.91 -6.88 14.80
C TYR A 72 -2.89 -5.98 14.10
N ASP A 73 -2.54 -6.33 12.87
CA ASP A 73 -1.73 -5.49 11.99
C ASP A 73 -2.32 -5.49 10.58
N ILE A 74 -2.11 -4.40 9.85
CA ILE A 74 -2.65 -4.25 8.49
C ILE A 74 -1.53 -3.83 7.57
N ASP A 75 -1.30 -4.63 6.53
CA ASP A 75 -0.38 -4.27 5.46
C ASP A 75 -1.04 -3.29 4.51
N TYR A 76 -0.31 -2.21 4.26
CA TYR A 76 -0.67 -1.21 3.27
C TYR A 76 0.34 -1.19 2.14
N THR A 77 -0.17 -1.10 0.92
CA THR A 77 0.62 -0.82 -0.27
C THR A 77 0.35 0.59 -0.76
N ALA A 78 1.41 1.37 -0.94
CA ALA A 78 1.35 2.73 -1.46
C ALA A 78 1.99 2.78 -2.85
N VAL A 79 1.17 2.84 -3.89
CA VAL A 79 1.61 2.90 -5.29
C VAL A 79 1.78 4.37 -5.68
N PRO A 80 2.97 4.82 -6.10
CA PRO A 80 3.12 6.18 -6.62
C PRO A 80 2.22 6.40 -7.83
N LEU A 81 1.39 7.45 -7.79
CA LEU A 81 0.44 7.75 -8.85
C LEU A 81 1.09 7.85 -10.26
N PRO A 82 2.30 8.43 -10.42
CA PRO A 82 2.97 8.46 -11.72
C PRO A 82 3.37 7.10 -12.27
N TRP A 83 3.42 6.06 -11.44
CA TRP A 83 3.78 4.69 -11.84
C TRP A 83 2.56 3.82 -12.11
N ALA A 84 1.37 4.27 -11.72
CA ALA A 84 0.12 3.58 -12.00
C ALA A 84 -0.22 3.66 -13.49
N THR A 85 -0.48 2.50 -14.08
CA THR A 85 -0.86 2.34 -15.49
C THR A 85 -2.37 2.10 -15.66
N GLY A 86 -3.02 1.50 -14.66
CA GLY A 86 -4.45 1.18 -14.69
C GLY A 86 -5.04 1.01 -13.28
N ALA A 87 -6.32 1.29 -13.13
CA ALA A 87 -7.08 0.98 -11.92
C ALA A 87 -8.44 0.38 -12.30
N THR A 88 -8.71 -0.83 -11.81
CA THR A 88 -9.94 -1.57 -12.07
C THR A 88 -10.68 -1.79 -10.75
N LEU A 89 -11.92 -1.35 -10.71
CA LEU A 89 -12.85 -1.66 -9.64
C LEU A 89 -13.30 -3.12 -9.75
N ILE A 90 -13.16 -3.88 -8.67
CA ILE A 90 -13.60 -5.28 -8.58
C ILE A 90 -14.96 -5.33 -7.87
N GLU A 91 -15.05 -4.68 -6.71
CA GLU A 91 -16.27 -4.66 -5.90
C GLU A 91 -16.44 -3.30 -5.22
N LYS A 92 -17.65 -2.75 -5.30
CA LYS A 92 -17.99 -1.49 -4.63
C LYS A 92 -18.24 -1.72 -3.15
N ALA A 93 -17.71 -0.84 -2.31
CA ALA A 93 -17.94 -0.85 -0.86
C ALA A 93 -17.73 -2.25 -0.24
N HIS A 94 -16.65 -2.93 -0.65
CA HIS A 94 -16.25 -4.23 -0.10
C HIS A 94 -16.10 -4.17 1.42
N VAL A 95 -15.61 -3.04 1.93
CA VAL A 95 -15.77 -2.65 3.34
C VAL A 95 -16.65 -1.42 3.45
N GLY A 96 -17.38 -1.32 4.56
CA GLY A 96 -18.26 -0.19 4.84
C GLY A 96 -17.48 1.12 5.04
N ALA A 97 -18.16 2.26 4.88
CA ALA A 97 -17.55 3.58 5.00
C ALA A 97 -16.88 3.83 6.37
N GLU A 98 -17.48 3.33 7.46
CA GLU A 98 -16.91 3.44 8.80
C GLU A 98 -15.61 2.64 8.95
N GLU A 99 -15.59 1.42 8.41
CA GLU A 99 -14.39 0.57 8.42
C GLU A 99 -13.29 1.17 7.54
N ALA A 100 -13.64 1.66 6.35
CA ALA A 100 -12.70 2.37 5.47
C ALA A 100 -12.07 3.59 6.17
N LYS A 101 -12.84 4.32 6.97
CA LYS A 101 -12.36 5.45 7.78
C LYS A 101 -11.40 4.99 8.89
N VAL A 102 -11.68 3.86 9.54
CA VAL A 102 -10.77 3.24 10.51
C VAL A 102 -9.44 2.84 9.83
N LEU A 103 -9.49 2.23 8.65
CA LEU A 103 -8.30 1.87 7.87
C LEU A 103 -7.46 3.13 7.53
N LEU A 104 -8.10 4.17 7.00
CA LEU A 104 -7.44 5.46 6.70
C LEU A 104 -6.78 6.08 7.94
N ASN A 105 -7.48 6.07 9.08
CA ASN A 105 -6.94 6.56 10.34
C ASN A 105 -5.74 5.74 10.80
N SER A 106 -5.80 4.40 10.70
CA SER A 106 -4.68 3.54 11.11
C SER A 106 -3.43 3.75 10.24
N PHE A 107 -3.60 4.01 8.93
CA PHE A 107 -2.51 4.35 8.03
C PHE A 107 -1.83 5.69 8.41
N THR A 108 -2.61 6.69 8.82
CA THR A 108 -2.12 8.04 9.13
C THR A 108 -1.63 8.21 10.57
N ILE A 109 -2.25 7.53 11.55
CA ILE A 109 -1.90 7.63 12.98
C ILE A 109 -0.49 7.10 13.26
N ASN A 110 -0.01 6.14 12.48
CA ASN A 110 1.38 5.67 12.55
C ASN A 110 2.43 6.77 12.24
N GLN A 111 2.03 7.94 11.70
CA GLN A 111 2.93 9.10 11.58
C GLN A 111 3.02 9.94 12.85
N LYS A 112 1.96 10.02 13.68
CA LYS A 112 1.94 10.87 14.88
C LYS A 112 2.71 10.25 16.06
N THR A 113 2.67 8.92 16.21
CA THR A 113 3.37 8.22 17.30
C THR A 113 4.89 8.10 17.10
N LYS A 114 5.45 8.53 15.96
CA LYS A 114 6.91 8.65 15.80
C LYS A 114 7.50 9.91 16.48
N SER A 115 6.67 10.83 16.97
CA SER A 115 7.14 12.09 17.56
C SER A 115 7.22 12.11 19.08
N GLU A 116 6.70 11.10 19.79
CA GLU A 116 6.76 11.10 21.26
C GLU A 116 7.32 9.79 21.77
N LYS A 117 8.32 9.93 22.66
CA LYS A 117 8.99 8.86 23.38
C LYS A 117 7.95 8.10 24.21
N THR A 118 7.31 7.11 23.63
CA THR A 118 6.66 6.05 24.41
C THR A 118 7.35 4.75 24.06
N THR A 119 8.26 4.36 24.95
CA THR A 119 8.84 3.03 25.06
C THR A 119 7.73 1.99 25.13
N PHE A 120 7.27 1.51 23.97
CA PHE A 120 6.78 0.15 23.86
C PHE A 120 7.89 -0.67 23.21
N ASN A 121 8.41 -1.62 23.97
CA ASN A 121 9.39 -2.62 23.54
C ASN A 121 8.84 -3.41 22.34
N ARG A 122 8.92 -2.85 21.14
CA ARG A 122 9.10 -3.66 19.93
C ARG A 122 10.58 -4.00 19.90
N SER A 123 10.90 -5.17 20.46
CA SER A 123 12.12 -5.89 20.13
C SER A 123 12.37 -5.74 18.64
N ARG A 124 13.42 -5.00 18.30
CA ARG A 124 13.92 -4.88 16.94
C ARG A 124 14.27 -6.30 16.48
N CYS A 125 13.32 -6.99 15.86
CA CYS A 125 13.64 -8.08 14.96
C CYS A 125 14.29 -7.40 13.74
N SER A 126 15.59 -7.14 13.89
CA SER A 126 16.48 -6.95 12.76
C SER A 126 16.22 -8.12 11.82
N GLN A 127 15.72 -7.84 10.62
CA GLN A 127 15.72 -8.81 9.53
C GLN A 127 17.20 -9.16 9.25
N ARG A 128 17.72 -10.14 9.99
CA ARG A 128 18.91 -10.88 9.60
C ARG A 128 18.47 -11.75 8.44
N ARG A 129 18.94 -11.43 7.22
CA ARG A 129 19.03 -12.41 6.13
C ARG A 129 19.71 -13.65 6.71
N LEU A 130 18.95 -14.74 6.86
CA LEU A 130 19.52 -16.06 7.02
C LEU A 130 20.30 -16.34 5.74
N ARG A 131 21.64 -16.34 5.83
CA ARG A 131 22.48 -16.96 4.80
C ARG A 131 22.28 -18.46 4.98
N ASN A 132 21.62 -19.09 4.02
CA ASN A 132 21.63 -20.55 3.93
C ASN A 132 23.06 -20.99 3.62
N HIS A 133 23.51 -22.01 4.35
CA HIS A 133 24.75 -22.75 4.11
C HIS A 133 24.67 -23.54 2.80
#